data_AF-A0A966MAZ8-F1
#
_entry.id   AF-A0A966MAZ8-F1
#
_cell.length_a   1.000
_cell.length_b   1.000
_cell.length_c   1.000
_cell.angle_alpha   90.00
_cell.angle_beta   90.00
_cell.angle_gamma   90.00
#
_symmetry.space_group_name_H-M   'P 1'
#
loop_
_entity.id
_entity.type
_entity.pdbx_description
1 polymer ?
#
loop_
_entity_poly.entity_id
_entity_poly.type
_entity_poly.pdbx_seq_one_letter_code
_entity_poly.pdbx_strand_id
1 'polypeptide(L)'
;IDLVAKLDGKEVEGGTANGISYEVGSNRMIDGLDAALEGMKVGESKTFNTQLVGMKEGDTGEVTVTLQAVKKRELPDLNDEFAKLASEFETLDELKSDSRERLSRLKAMEQGAQARDNLLKHLLDTVEILVPEQLVKDEVDDHLEKENRLEDETHRKEVTDEVTRSVRADFLLDSIVKAEEVQVTEAELTEYLIRTAARYGMSPDQFAQQLSQAGQIAALMAEVARTKALAVVLERVKIKDASGREVDLSKLAPKPAAEEKSE
;
A
#
# COMPACT_ATOMS: atom_id res chain seq x y z
N ILE A 1 -21.61 21.02 -18.61
CA ILE A 1 -21.00 21.46 -19.89
C ILE A 1 -21.44 20.53 -20.99
N ASP A 2 -21.40 20.98 -22.22
CA ASP A 2 -21.54 20.11 -23.39
C ASP A 2 -20.21 20.08 -24.13
N LEU A 3 -19.84 18.94 -24.67
CA LEU A 3 -18.61 18.72 -25.41
C LEU A 3 -18.93 18.09 -26.76
N VAL A 4 -18.28 18.57 -27.80
CA VAL A 4 -18.30 17.98 -29.14
C VAL A 4 -16.87 17.90 -29.66
N ALA A 5 -16.38 16.70 -29.89
CA ALA A 5 -15.07 16.43 -30.46
C ALA A 5 -15.18 16.16 -31.96
N LYS A 6 -14.32 16.81 -32.74
CA LYS A 6 -14.23 16.70 -34.19
C LYS A 6 -12.81 16.36 -34.62
N LEU A 7 -12.71 15.56 -35.67
CA LEU A 7 -11.48 15.25 -36.39
C LEU A 7 -11.70 15.61 -37.86
N ASP A 8 -10.84 16.45 -38.43
CA ASP A 8 -10.95 16.93 -39.82
C ASP A 8 -12.35 17.46 -40.18
N GLY A 9 -12.98 18.16 -39.23
CA GLY A 9 -14.32 18.73 -39.38
C GLY A 9 -15.48 17.74 -39.24
N LYS A 10 -15.23 16.45 -39.00
CA LYS A 10 -16.24 15.42 -38.74
C LYS A 10 -16.30 15.08 -37.26
N GLU A 11 -17.51 14.94 -36.72
CA GLU A 11 -17.70 14.47 -35.34
C GLU A 11 -17.15 13.04 -35.18
N VAL A 12 -16.46 12.82 -34.05
CA VAL A 12 -15.93 11.49 -33.71
C VAL A 12 -17.04 10.67 -33.04
N GLU A 13 -17.11 9.38 -33.37
CA GLU A 13 -18.05 8.47 -32.70
C GLU A 13 -17.76 8.39 -31.19
N GLY A 14 -18.76 8.66 -30.36
CA GLY A 14 -18.58 8.81 -28.91
C GLY A 14 -17.91 10.12 -28.46
N GLY A 15 -17.62 11.04 -29.38
CA GLY A 15 -16.98 12.33 -29.13
C GLY A 15 -17.92 13.43 -28.61
N THR A 16 -19.20 13.13 -28.37
CA THR A 16 -20.20 14.10 -27.91
C THR A 16 -20.70 13.73 -26.51
N ALA A 17 -20.68 14.70 -25.60
CA ALA A 17 -21.19 14.54 -24.23
C ALA A 17 -22.00 15.76 -23.83
N ASN A 18 -23.28 15.58 -23.51
CA ASN A 18 -24.19 16.67 -23.15
C ASN A 18 -24.54 16.63 -21.66
N GLY A 19 -24.65 17.80 -21.03
CA GLY A 19 -25.13 17.96 -19.66
C GLY A 19 -24.20 17.42 -18.58
N ILE A 20 -22.92 17.17 -18.88
CA ILE A 20 -22.00 16.55 -17.93
C ILE A 20 -21.62 17.54 -16.82
N SER A 21 -21.50 17.03 -15.60
CA SER A 21 -20.92 17.77 -14.48
C SER A 21 -19.42 17.53 -14.46
N TYR A 22 -18.65 18.62 -14.50
CA TYR A 22 -17.20 18.59 -14.53
C TYR A 22 -16.65 19.48 -13.41
N GLU A 23 -15.69 18.97 -12.64
CA GLU A 23 -14.97 19.73 -11.62
C GLU A 23 -13.76 20.40 -12.25
N VAL A 24 -13.82 21.74 -12.35
CA VAL A 24 -12.74 22.56 -12.92
C VAL A 24 -11.47 22.39 -12.08
N GLY A 25 -10.35 22.12 -12.76
CA GLY A 25 -9.04 21.84 -12.15
C GLY A 25 -8.81 20.36 -11.83
N SER A 26 -9.77 19.47 -12.12
CA SER A 26 -9.58 18.04 -11.87
C SER A 26 -8.62 17.37 -12.88
N ASN A 27 -8.46 17.96 -14.07
CA ASN A 27 -7.71 17.38 -15.20
C ASN A 27 -8.07 15.91 -15.51
N ARG A 28 -9.33 15.52 -15.28
CA ARG A 28 -9.78 14.11 -15.42
C ARG A 28 -10.44 13.78 -16.75
N MET A 29 -10.74 14.78 -17.58
CA MET A 29 -11.57 14.57 -18.76
C MET A 29 -10.79 14.66 -20.07
N ILE A 30 -10.28 15.86 -20.41
CA ILE A 30 -9.49 16.10 -21.62
C ILE A 30 -8.49 17.22 -21.30
N ASP A 31 -7.26 17.06 -21.80
CA ASP A 31 -6.23 18.07 -21.62
C ASP A 31 -6.63 19.38 -22.30
N GLY A 32 -6.42 20.49 -21.60
CA GLY A 32 -6.78 21.83 -22.07
C GLY A 32 -8.23 22.26 -21.77
N LEU A 33 -9.09 21.35 -21.28
CA LEU A 33 -10.47 21.69 -20.92
C LEU A 33 -10.55 22.75 -19.81
N ASP A 34 -9.71 22.64 -18.78
CA ASP A 34 -9.68 23.59 -17.67
C ASP A 34 -9.35 25.01 -18.14
N ALA A 35 -8.31 25.15 -18.97
CA ALA A 35 -7.90 26.42 -19.56
C ALA A 35 -8.96 27.00 -20.51
N ALA A 36 -9.68 26.13 -21.23
CA ALA A 36 -10.79 26.57 -22.07
C ALA A 36 -11.92 27.15 -21.21
N LEU A 37 -12.33 26.45 -20.16
CA LEU A 37 -13.43 26.86 -19.27
C LEU A 37 -13.12 28.12 -18.46
N GLU A 38 -11.86 28.42 -18.21
CA GLU A 38 -11.45 29.60 -17.45
C GLU A 38 -11.91 30.91 -18.14
N GLY A 39 -12.56 31.77 -17.35
CA GLY A 39 -13.11 33.05 -17.81
C GLY A 39 -14.34 32.96 -18.72
N MET A 40 -14.83 31.76 -19.05
CA MET A 40 -16.08 31.62 -19.84
C MET A 40 -17.30 32.06 -19.05
N LYS A 41 -18.27 32.66 -19.73
CA LYS A 41 -19.60 32.93 -19.20
C LYS A 41 -20.57 31.82 -19.57
N VAL A 42 -21.61 31.65 -18.77
CA VAL A 42 -22.69 30.70 -19.06
C VAL A 42 -23.31 31.03 -20.43
N GLY A 43 -23.48 30.00 -21.25
CA GLY A 43 -23.95 30.08 -22.64
C GLY A 43 -22.83 30.26 -23.68
N GLU A 44 -21.60 30.56 -23.27
CA GLU A 44 -20.47 30.67 -24.20
C GLU A 44 -19.96 29.30 -24.63
N SER A 45 -19.45 29.24 -25.86
CA SER A 45 -18.71 28.11 -26.39
C SER A 45 -17.28 28.53 -26.71
N LYS A 46 -16.32 27.66 -26.42
CA LYS A 46 -14.92 27.81 -26.85
C LYS A 46 -14.47 26.53 -27.51
N THR A 47 -13.57 26.68 -28.45
CA THR A 47 -13.00 25.57 -29.19
C THR A 47 -11.50 25.56 -29.00
N PHE A 48 -10.95 24.39 -28.72
CA PHE A 48 -9.53 24.18 -28.48
C PHE A 48 -9.09 22.83 -29.06
N ASN A 49 -7.81 22.72 -29.40
CA ASN A 49 -7.24 21.49 -29.94
C ASN A 49 -6.60 20.68 -28.81
N THR A 50 -6.82 19.38 -28.81
CA THR A 50 -6.27 18.45 -27.82
C THR A 50 -6.14 17.06 -28.42
N GLN A 51 -5.34 16.20 -27.80
CA GLN A 51 -5.20 14.82 -28.26
C GLN A 51 -6.44 14.01 -27.81
N LEU A 52 -7.12 13.35 -28.76
CA LEU A 52 -8.26 12.49 -28.45
C LEU A 52 -7.80 11.05 -28.20
N VAL A 53 -8.55 10.33 -27.38
CA VAL A 53 -8.28 8.91 -27.09
C VAL A 53 -8.30 8.09 -28.39
N GLY A 54 -7.26 7.28 -28.60
CA GLY A 54 -7.13 6.44 -29.80
C GLY A 54 -6.39 7.09 -30.97
N MET A 55 -5.93 8.34 -30.84
CA MET A 55 -5.05 8.99 -31.82
C MET A 55 -3.59 8.61 -31.62
N LYS A 56 -2.79 8.76 -32.69
CA LYS A 56 -1.33 8.68 -32.59
C LYS A 56 -0.81 9.85 -31.76
N GLU A 57 0.32 9.62 -31.11
CA GLU A 57 1.02 10.66 -30.35
C GLU A 57 1.41 11.82 -31.28
N GLY A 58 0.94 13.02 -30.94
CA GLY A 58 1.16 14.24 -31.74
C GLY A 58 0.00 14.65 -32.66
N ASP A 59 -0.99 13.78 -32.91
CA ASP A 59 -2.20 14.16 -33.63
C ASP A 59 -3.21 14.83 -32.67
N THR A 60 -3.90 15.87 -33.13
CA THR A 60 -4.90 16.60 -32.32
C THR A 60 -6.26 16.67 -32.99
N GLY A 61 -7.32 16.52 -32.20
CA GLY A 61 -8.70 16.82 -32.59
C GLY A 61 -9.17 18.17 -32.03
N GLU A 62 -10.22 18.71 -32.64
CA GLU A 62 -10.87 19.95 -32.23
C GLU A 62 -12.00 19.62 -31.24
N VAL A 63 -11.95 20.18 -30.03
CA VAL A 63 -12.99 20.01 -29.01
C VAL A 63 -13.67 21.34 -28.77
N THR A 64 -14.98 21.35 -28.96
CA THR A 64 -15.83 22.50 -28.61
C THR A 64 -16.51 22.22 -27.28
N VAL A 65 -16.31 23.11 -26.31
CA VAL A 65 -16.98 23.09 -25.03
C VAL A 65 -18.02 24.21 -24.95
N THR A 66 -19.22 23.88 -24.48
CA THR A 66 -20.28 24.85 -24.20
C THR A 66 -20.59 24.86 -22.71
N LEU A 67 -20.54 26.05 -22.10
CA LEU A 67 -20.75 26.21 -20.68
C LEU A 67 -22.23 26.38 -20.33
N GLN A 68 -22.89 25.30 -19.91
CA GLN A 68 -24.32 25.31 -19.57
C GLN A 68 -24.65 25.97 -18.22
N ALA A 69 -23.83 25.70 -17.20
CA ALA A 69 -24.04 26.23 -15.86
C ALA A 69 -22.72 26.20 -15.09
N VAL A 70 -22.54 27.17 -14.20
CA VAL A 70 -21.45 27.20 -13.22
C VAL A 70 -22.05 27.06 -11.84
N LYS A 71 -21.56 26.09 -11.07
CA LYS A 71 -21.90 25.91 -9.67
C LYS A 71 -20.63 26.04 -8.85
N LYS A 72 -20.72 26.73 -7.71
CA LYS A 72 -19.65 26.79 -6.72
C LYS A 72 -19.93 25.77 -5.64
N ARG A 73 -18.94 24.93 -5.30
CA ARG A 73 -19.00 24.11 -4.09
C ARG A 73 -18.64 25.01 -2.91
N GLU A 74 -19.59 25.23 -2.02
CA GLU A 74 -19.34 25.88 -0.74
C GLU A 74 -19.08 24.77 0.28
N LEU A 75 -17.86 24.73 0.80
CA LEU A 75 -17.53 23.81 1.88
C LEU A 75 -18.23 24.31 3.14
N PRO A 76 -18.87 23.41 3.90
CA PRO A 76 -19.42 23.77 5.20
C PRO A 76 -18.30 24.21 6.13
N ASP A 77 -18.63 25.11 7.06
CA ASP A 77 -17.72 25.50 8.12
C ASP A 77 -17.37 24.28 8.98
N LEU A 78 -16.09 24.17 9.34
CA LEU A 78 -15.61 23.09 10.18
C LEU A 78 -15.99 23.38 11.65
N ASN A 79 -17.18 22.93 12.06
CA ASN A 79 -17.79 23.14 13.38
C ASN A 79 -18.54 21.88 13.88
N ASP A 80 -19.24 21.98 15.01
CA ASP A 80 -19.96 20.85 15.62
C ASP A 80 -21.12 20.34 14.74
N GLU A 81 -21.79 21.24 14.01
CA GLU A 81 -22.85 20.84 13.06
C GLU A 81 -22.28 20.03 11.89
N PHE A 82 -21.08 20.38 11.42
CA PHE A 82 -20.36 19.55 10.45
C PHE A 82 -20.00 18.18 11.05
N ALA A 83 -19.54 18.12 12.31
CA ALA A 83 -19.18 16.87 12.96
C ALA A 83 -20.38 15.90 13.05
N LYS A 84 -21.54 16.40 13.48
CA LYS A 84 -22.80 15.64 13.53
C LYS A 84 -23.27 15.16 12.16
N LEU A 85 -23.09 15.98 11.11
CA LEU A 85 -23.52 15.62 9.76
C LEU A 85 -22.58 14.58 9.12
N ALA A 86 -21.28 14.68 9.38
CA ALA A 86 -20.26 13.90 8.69
C ALA A 86 -19.79 12.64 9.45
N SER A 87 -20.20 12.48 10.71
CA SER A 87 -19.71 11.41 11.59
C SER A 87 -20.71 11.06 12.69
N GLU A 88 -20.32 10.14 13.57
CA GLU A 88 -21.08 9.75 14.77
C GLU A 88 -20.81 10.66 15.99
N PHE A 89 -19.95 11.67 15.85
CA PHE A 89 -19.55 12.56 16.93
C PHE A 89 -20.44 13.80 17.05
N GLU A 90 -20.62 14.29 18.28
CA GLU A 90 -21.45 15.45 18.57
C GLU A 90 -20.68 16.77 18.43
N THR A 91 -19.36 16.72 18.58
CA THR A 91 -18.49 17.91 18.51
C THR A 91 -17.34 17.73 17.53
N LEU A 92 -16.84 18.86 17.02
CA LEU A 92 -15.68 18.88 16.16
C LEU A 92 -14.41 18.39 16.87
N ASP A 93 -14.31 18.65 18.17
CA ASP A 93 -13.14 18.24 18.95
C ASP A 93 -13.07 16.72 19.11
N GLU A 94 -14.21 16.04 19.29
CA GLU A 94 -14.31 14.59 19.26
C GLU A 94 -13.87 14.01 17.91
N LEU A 95 -14.45 14.52 16.80
CA LEU A 95 -14.09 14.08 15.45
C LEU A 95 -12.59 14.27 15.16
N LYS A 96 -12.02 15.41 15.58
CA LYS A 96 -10.58 15.67 15.43
C LYS A 96 -9.73 14.75 16.31
N SER A 97 -10.18 14.46 17.53
CA SER A 97 -9.47 13.58 18.45
C SER A 97 -9.43 12.15 17.91
N ASP A 98 -10.57 11.60 17.49
CA ASP A 98 -10.64 10.28 16.88
C ASP A 98 -9.79 10.20 15.61
N SER A 99 -9.94 11.18 14.71
CA SER A 99 -9.13 11.24 13.49
C SER A 99 -7.64 11.27 13.80
N ARG A 100 -7.22 12.01 14.83
CA ARG A 100 -5.82 12.04 15.27
C ARG A 100 -5.39 10.70 15.84
N GLU A 101 -6.21 10.04 16.66
CA GLU A 101 -5.91 8.73 17.22
C GLU A 101 -5.75 7.67 16.12
N ARG A 102 -6.71 7.61 15.19
CA ARG A 102 -6.67 6.69 14.04
C ARG A 102 -5.43 6.89 13.18
N LEU A 103 -5.12 8.14 12.83
CA LEU A 103 -3.91 8.46 12.05
C LEU A 103 -2.63 8.16 12.84
N SER A 104 -2.61 8.42 14.15
CA SER A 104 -1.46 8.14 15.00
C SER A 104 -1.20 6.63 15.11
N ARG A 105 -2.26 5.82 15.26
CA ARG A 105 -2.17 4.36 15.26
C ARG A 105 -1.64 3.84 13.91
N LEU A 106 -2.18 4.34 12.80
CA LEU A 106 -1.72 3.97 11.46
C LEU A 106 -0.24 4.31 11.27
N LYS A 107 0.17 5.52 11.63
CA LYS A 107 1.57 5.96 11.50
C LYS A 107 2.51 5.20 12.42
N ALA A 108 2.09 4.88 13.64
CA ALA A 108 2.89 4.06 14.52
C ALA A 108 3.06 2.64 13.94
N MET A 109 2.02 2.01 13.38
CA MET A 109 2.14 0.71 12.71
C MET A 109 3.13 0.75 11.53
N GLU A 110 3.06 1.81 10.72
CA GLU A 110 3.98 2.05 9.61
C GLU A 110 5.43 2.22 10.10
N GLN A 111 5.64 3.00 11.16
CA GLN A 111 6.94 3.17 11.79
C GLN A 111 7.48 1.85 12.38
N GLY A 112 6.62 1.02 12.96
CA GLY A 112 6.99 -0.29 13.48
C GLY A 112 7.49 -1.23 12.37
N ALA A 113 6.80 -1.27 11.23
CA ALA A 113 7.25 -2.02 10.05
C ALA A 113 8.59 -1.49 9.54
N GLN A 114 8.71 -0.17 9.35
CA GLN A 114 9.97 0.45 8.91
C GLN A 114 11.13 0.20 9.88
N ALA A 115 10.88 0.23 11.19
CA ALA A 115 11.90 -0.03 12.18
C ALA A 115 12.40 -1.48 12.13
N ARG A 116 11.50 -2.45 11.92
CA ARG A 116 11.87 -3.86 11.68
C ARG A 116 12.75 -4.00 10.44
N ASP A 117 12.34 -3.41 9.32
CA ASP A 117 13.08 -3.51 8.06
C ASP A 117 14.46 -2.86 8.17
N ASN A 118 14.53 -1.69 8.81
CA ASN A 118 15.79 -0.99 9.05
C ASN A 118 16.71 -1.75 10.00
N LEU A 119 16.16 -2.38 11.04
CA LEU A 119 16.94 -3.23 11.96
C LEU A 119 17.52 -4.43 11.21
N LEU A 120 16.70 -5.16 10.45
CA LEU A 120 17.18 -6.31 9.67
C LEU A 120 18.26 -5.89 8.68
N LYS A 121 18.04 -4.80 7.94
CA LYS A 121 19.04 -4.23 7.03
C LYS A 121 20.34 -3.90 7.77
N HIS A 122 20.25 -3.18 8.89
CA HIS A 122 21.42 -2.81 9.68
C HIS A 122 22.22 -4.04 10.16
N LEU A 123 21.54 -5.09 10.60
CA LEU A 123 22.20 -6.33 11.01
C LEU A 123 22.88 -7.04 9.82
N LEU A 124 22.23 -7.10 8.66
CA LEU A 124 22.81 -7.67 7.44
C LEU A 124 24.00 -6.87 6.89
N ASP A 125 24.02 -5.56 7.09
CA ASP A 125 25.12 -4.70 6.68
C ASP A 125 26.30 -4.79 7.68
N THR A 126 26.04 -5.15 8.93
CA THR A 126 27.05 -5.19 10.01
C THR A 126 27.67 -6.57 10.18
N VAL A 127 26.93 -7.64 9.88
CA VAL A 127 27.37 -9.02 10.08
C VAL A 127 27.64 -9.71 8.74
N GLU A 128 28.85 -10.23 8.59
CA GLU A 128 29.19 -11.09 7.47
C GLU A 128 28.55 -12.47 7.66
N ILE A 129 27.71 -12.88 6.70
CA ILE A 129 26.99 -14.15 6.72
C ILE A 129 27.30 -14.85 5.41
N LEU A 130 28.05 -15.94 5.49
CA LEU A 130 28.41 -16.76 4.35
C LEU A 130 27.24 -17.68 4.01
N VAL A 131 26.77 -17.60 2.78
CA VAL A 131 25.71 -18.47 2.25
C VAL A 131 26.31 -19.42 1.22
N PRO A 132 25.95 -20.71 1.23
CA PRO A 132 26.40 -21.64 0.19
C PRO A 132 25.93 -21.20 -1.20
N GLU A 133 26.87 -21.04 -2.14
CA GLU A 133 26.56 -20.61 -3.51
C GLU A 133 25.57 -21.53 -4.21
N GLN A 134 25.67 -22.85 -3.97
CA GLN A 134 24.76 -23.83 -4.55
C GLN A 134 23.32 -23.61 -4.09
N LEU A 135 23.11 -23.26 -2.82
CA LEU A 135 21.77 -22.99 -2.29
C LEU A 135 21.15 -21.76 -2.96
N VAL A 136 21.93 -20.68 -3.14
CA VAL A 136 21.47 -19.49 -3.86
C VAL A 136 21.14 -19.83 -5.30
N LYS A 137 22.00 -20.61 -5.96
CA LYS A 137 21.79 -21.00 -7.35
C LYS A 137 20.50 -21.79 -7.55
N ASP A 138 20.28 -22.80 -6.70
CA ASP A 138 19.10 -23.65 -6.79
C ASP A 138 17.82 -22.82 -6.60
N GLU A 139 17.78 -21.91 -5.63
CA GLU A 139 16.61 -21.04 -5.39
C GLU A 139 16.39 -20.02 -6.52
N VAL A 140 17.47 -19.49 -7.12
CA VAL A 140 17.37 -18.61 -8.30
C VAL A 140 16.81 -19.37 -9.51
N ASP A 141 17.31 -20.58 -9.76
CA ASP A 141 16.82 -21.41 -10.87
C ASP A 141 15.33 -21.77 -10.67
N ASP A 142 14.93 -22.16 -9.46
CA ASP A 142 13.55 -22.43 -9.09
C ASP A 142 12.63 -21.20 -9.25
N HIS A 143 13.12 -20.01 -8.91
CA HIS A 143 12.39 -18.76 -9.08
C HIS A 143 12.18 -18.45 -10.57
N LEU A 144 13.25 -18.50 -11.37
CA LEU A 144 13.20 -18.18 -12.80
C LEU A 144 12.41 -19.22 -13.61
N GLU A 145 12.41 -20.48 -13.18
CA GLU A 145 11.61 -21.54 -13.81
C GLU A 145 10.11 -21.27 -13.65
N LYS A 146 9.67 -20.85 -12.45
CA LYS A 146 8.27 -20.47 -12.19
C LYS A 146 7.80 -19.30 -13.06
N GLU A 147 8.73 -18.42 -13.45
CA GLU A 147 8.45 -17.30 -14.35
C GLU A 147 8.62 -17.63 -15.84
N ASN A 148 9.15 -18.81 -16.20
CA ASN A 148 9.60 -19.15 -17.56
C ASN A 148 10.66 -18.17 -18.11
N ARG A 149 11.57 -17.68 -17.27
CA ARG A 149 12.60 -16.67 -17.60
C ARG A 149 14.04 -17.14 -17.32
N LEU A 150 14.30 -18.44 -17.36
CA LEU A 150 15.61 -19.05 -17.05
C LEU A 150 16.80 -18.45 -17.83
N GLU A 151 16.56 -18.02 -19.07
CA GLU A 151 17.59 -17.47 -19.98
C GLU A 151 17.78 -15.95 -19.87
N ASP A 152 16.98 -15.26 -19.05
CA ASP A 152 17.09 -13.80 -18.88
C ASP A 152 18.22 -13.46 -17.91
N GLU A 153 19.42 -13.18 -18.45
CA GLU A 153 20.60 -12.88 -17.63
C GLU A 153 20.47 -11.61 -16.78
N THR A 154 19.74 -10.61 -17.26
CA THR A 154 19.56 -9.35 -16.51
C THR A 154 18.67 -9.61 -15.30
N HIS A 155 17.53 -10.27 -15.53
CA HIS A 155 16.60 -10.64 -14.47
C HIS A 155 17.23 -11.64 -13.49
N ARG A 156 18.01 -12.62 -13.99
CA ARG A 156 18.75 -13.56 -13.15
C ARG A 156 19.65 -12.86 -12.14
N LYS A 157 20.35 -11.78 -12.54
CA LYS A 157 21.21 -11.04 -11.62
C LYS A 157 20.40 -10.38 -10.50
N GLU A 158 19.27 -9.75 -10.84
CA GLU A 158 18.37 -9.13 -9.88
C GLU A 158 17.81 -10.17 -8.88
N VAL A 159 17.33 -11.30 -9.40
CA VAL A 159 16.84 -12.42 -8.59
C VAL A 159 17.96 -13.01 -7.71
N THR A 160 19.19 -13.10 -8.23
CA THR A 160 20.34 -13.58 -7.44
C THR A 160 20.64 -12.69 -6.25
N ASP A 161 20.63 -11.37 -6.43
CA ASP A 161 20.86 -10.42 -5.35
C ASP A 161 19.73 -10.49 -4.30
N GLU A 162 18.49 -10.62 -4.74
CA GLU A 162 17.32 -10.77 -3.86
C GLU A 162 17.36 -12.08 -3.05
N VAL A 163 17.55 -13.21 -3.73
CA VAL A 163 17.63 -14.53 -3.11
C VAL A 163 18.79 -14.60 -2.13
N THR A 164 19.98 -14.11 -2.52
CA THR A 164 21.15 -14.07 -1.63
C THR A 164 20.84 -13.29 -0.36
N ARG A 165 20.20 -12.12 -0.50
CA ARG A 165 19.81 -11.30 0.65
C ARG A 165 18.78 -11.99 1.54
N SER A 166 17.79 -12.65 0.93
CA SER A 166 16.75 -13.41 1.64
C SER A 166 17.35 -14.55 2.45
N VAL A 167 18.19 -15.38 1.82
CA VAL A 167 18.84 -16.51 2.49
C VAL A 167 19.78 -16.03 3.60
N ARG A 168 20.50 -14.90 3.42
CA ARG A 168 21.29 -14.28 4.50
C ARG A 168 20.42 -13.85 5.68
N ALA A 169 19.25 -13.25 5.41
CA ALA A 169 18.30 -12.85 6.44
C ALA A 169 17.78 -14.06 7.22
N ASP A 170 17.47 -15.14 6.53
CA ASP A 170 17.03 -16.41 7.13
C ASP A 170 18.06 -16.98 8.09
N PHE A 171 19.32 -17.10 7.66
CA PHE A 171 20.40 -17.57 8.53
C PHE A 171 20.63 -16.68 9.75
N LEU A 172 20.55 -15.36 9.57
CA LEU A 172 20.64 -14.40 10.67
C LEU A 172 19.52 -14.62 11.68
N LEU A 173 18.28 -14.64 11.21
CA LEU A 173 17.10 -14.74 12.05
C LEU A 173 17.03 -16.11 12.74
N ASP A 174 17.39 -17.20 12.06
CA ASP A 174 17.50 -18.53 12.67
C ASP A 174 18.56 -18.58 13.77
N SER A 175 19.66 -17.85 13.60
CA SER A 175 20.69 -17.72 14.63
C SER A 175 20.18 -16.96 15.85
N ILE A 176 19.39 -15.90 15.64
CA ILE A 176 18.74 -15.14 16.72
C ILE A 176 17.68 -16.01 17.42
N VAL A 177 16.84 -16.74 16.67
CA VAL A 177 15.84 -17.68 17.21
C VAL A 177 16.51 -18.66 18.17
N LYS A 178 17.65 -19.23 17.78
CA LYS A 178 18.42 -20.15 18.62
C LYS A 178 19.05 -19.47 19.83
N ALA A 179 19.68 -18.31 19.64
CA ALA A 179 20.40 -17.60 20.69
C ALA A 179 19.46 -17.03 21.78
N GLU A 180 18.26 -16.59 21.39
CA GLU A 180 17.25 -16.02 22.27
C GLU A 180 16.20 -17.06 22.71
N GLU A 181 16.38 -18.33 22.32
CA GLU A 181 15.47 -19.44 22.63
C GLU A 181 14.00 -19.11 22.31
N VAL A 182 13.77 -18.51 21.14
CA VAL A 182 12.46 -17.99 20.75
C VAL A 182 11.46 -19.15 20.58
N GLN A 183 10.41 -19.13 21.39
CA GLN A 183 9.31 -20.10 21.33
C GLN A 183 8.09 -19.47 20.67
N VAL A 184 7.53 -20.18 19.69
CA VAL A 184 6.27 -19.79 19.04
C VAL A 184 5.11 -20.38 19.84
N THR A 185 4.19 -19.53 20.27
CA THR A 185 2.95 -19.96 20.91
C THR A 185 1.89 -20.34 19.89
N GLU A 186 0.93 -21.17 20.28
CA GLU A 186 -0.21 -21.52 19.42
C GLU A 186 -0.98 -20.27 18.99
N ALA A 187 -1.19 -19.32 19.90
CA ALA A 187 -1.87 -18.05 19.60
C ALA A 187 -1.17 -17.24 18.50
N GLU A 188 0.17 -17.13 18.54
CA GLU A 188 0.96 -16.43 17.52
C GLU A 188 0.88 -17.13 16.16
N LEU A 189 0.91 -18.47 16.16
CA LEU A 189 0.75 -19.27 14.95
C LEU A 189 -0.64 -19.09 14.34
N THR A 190 -1.70 -19.13 15.16
CA THR A 190 -3.08 -18.91 14.74
C THR A 190 -3.26 -17.48 14.19
N GLU A 191 -2.73 -16.46 14.85
CA GLU A 191 -2.82 -15.08 14.35
C GLU A 191 -2.10 -14.92 13.00
N TYR A 192 -0.91 -15.51 12.87
CA TYR A 192 -0.18 -15.52 11.60
C TYR A 192 -0.96 -16.22 10.49
N LEU A 193 -1.56 -17.39 10.78
CA LEU A 193 -2.42 -18.12 9.85
C LEU A 193 -3.61 -17.29 9.39
N ILE A 194 -4.32 -16.63 10.31
CA ILE A 194 -5.48 -15.79 9.98
C ILE A 194 -5.07 -14.64 9.07
N ARG A 195 -4.00 -13.91 9.42
CA ARG A 195 -3.52 -12.77 8.64
C ARG A 195 -3.07 -13.18 7.25
N THR A 196 -2.37 -14.31 7.14
CA THR A 196 -1.86 -14.82 5.85
C THR A 196 -3.00 -15.35 4.99
N ALA A 197 -3.92 -16.16 5.54
CA ALA A 197 -5.08 -16.69 4.82
C ALA A 197 -5.95 -15.57 4.23
N ALA A 198 -6.14 -14.47 4.97
CA ALA A 198 -6.87 -13.30 4.48
C ALA A 198 -6.22 -12.65 3.24
N ARG A 199 -4.88 -12.63 3.13
CA ARG A 199 -4.17 -12.13 1.95
C ARG A 199 -4.39 -13.00 0.71
N TYR A 200 -4.57 -14.31 0.91
CA TYR A 200 -4.89 -15.26 -0.15
C TYR A 200 -6.39 -15.38 -0.44
N GLY A 201 -7.26 -14.67 0.28
CA GLY A 201 -8.71 -14.76 0.13
C GLY A 201 -9.28 -16.12 0.58
N MET A 202 -8.59 -16.81 1.49
CA MET A 202 -8.95 -18.15 1.97
C MET A 202 -9.39 -18.11 3.43
N SER A 203 -10.16 -19.13 3.87
CA SER A 203 -10.39 -19.31 5.31
C SER A 203 -9.13 -19.85 6.01
N PRO A 204 -8.92 -19.55 7.31
CA PRO A 204 -7.77 -20.07 8.06
C PRO A 204 -7.67 -21.60 8.02
N ASP A 205 -8.80 -22.30 8.12
CA ASP A 205 -8.85 -23.77 8.08
C ASP A 205 -8.41 -24.34 6.73
N GLN A 206 -8.90 -23.74 5.62
CA GLN A 206 -8.50 -24.18 4.28
C GLN A 206 -7.02 -23.95 4.03
N PHE A 207 -6.49 -22.81 4.47
CA PHE A 207 -5.08 -22.49 4.33
C PHE A 207 -4.19 -23.43 5.16
N ALA A 208 -4.57 -23.71 6.42
CA ALA A 208 -3.87 -24.66 7.27
C ALA A 208 -3.88 -26.09 6.69
N GLN A 209 -5.01 -26.52 6.11
CA GLN A 209 -5.09 -27.81 5.41
C GLN A 209 -4.15 -27.88 4.21
N GLN A 210 -4.06 -26.83 3.39
CA GLN A 210 -3.14 -26.78 2.25
C GLN A 210 -1.68 -26.86 2.70
N LEU A 211 -1.30 -26.09 3.72
CA LEU A 211 0.06 -26.13 4.27
C LEU A 211 0.41 -27.50 4.84
N SER A 212 -0.55 -28.15 5.51
CA SER A 212 -0.38 -29.51 6.03
C SER A 212 -0.18 -30.53 4.90
N GLN A 213 -1.01 -30.47 3.84
CA GLN A 213 -0.89 -31.34 2.67
C GLN A 213 0.42 -31.11 1.90
N ALA A 214 0.91 -29.87 1.87
CA ALA A 214 2.20 -29.52 1.27
C ALA A 214 3.41 -29.82 2.17
N GLY A 215 3.21 -30.27 3.41
CA GLY A 215 4.29 -30.49 4.37
C GLY A 215 5.00 -29.22 4.85
N GLN A 216 4.36 -28.05 4.70
CA GLN A 216 4.95 -26.73 4.94
C GLN A 216 4.72 -26.17 6.35
N ILE A 217 4.11 -26.95 7.26
CA ILE A 217 3.85 -26.50 8.64
C ILE A 217 5.14 -26.12 9.37
N ALA A 218 6.22 -26.88 9.18
CA ALA A 218 7.52 -26.57 9.80
C ALA A 218 8.11 -25.25 9.29
N ALA A 219 7.99 -24.99 7.98
CA ALA A 219 8.43 -23.72 7.38
C ALA A 219 7.61 -22.54 7.90
N LEU A 220 6.28 -22.71 8.06
CA LEU A 220 5.42 -21.72 8.68
C LEU A 220 5.85 -21.41 10.11
N MET A 221 6.10 -22.43 10.93
CA MET A 221 6.57 -22.24 12.31
C MET A 221 7.91 -21.50 12.36
N ALA A 222 8.84 -21.83 11.46
CA ALA A 222 10.11 -21.13 11.33
C ALA A 222 9.90 -19.64 10.99
N GLU A 223 9.00 -19.34 10.05
CA GLU A 223 8.68 -17.97 9.66
C GLU A 223 8.11 -17.15 10.83
N VAL A 224 7.20 -17.74 11.59
CA VAL A 224 6.64 -17.12 12.81
C VAL A 224 7.75 -16.88 13.85
N ALA A 225 8.64 -17.86 14.04
CA ALA A 225 9.76 -17.74 14.97
C ALA A 225 10.73 -16.62 14.55
N ARG A 226 11.07 -16.53 13.27
CA ARG A 226 11.95 -15.48 12.70
C ARG A 226 11.34 -14.09 12.86
N THR A 227 10.04 -13.95 12.55
CA THR A 227 9.30 -12.70 12.77
C THR A 227 9.34 -12.28 14.25
N LYS A 228 9.15 -13.24 15.17
CA LYS A 228 9.22 -13.00 16.62
C LYS A 228 10.63 -12.65 17.09
N ALA A 229 11.65 -13.32 16.57
CA ALA A 229 13.05 -13.06 16.90
C ALA A 229 13.45 -11.62 16.61
N LEU A 230 13.07 -11.10 15.44
CA LEU A 230 13.34 -9.70 15.10
C LEU A 230 12.61 -8.73 16.03
N ALA A 231 11.38 -9.05 16.45
CA ALA A 231 10.63 -8.24 17.41
C ALA A 231 11.31 -8.20 18.79
N VAL A 232 11.79 -9.33 19.29
CA VAL A 232 12.55 -9.41 20.57
C VAL A 232 13.80 -8.55 20.53
N VAL A 233 14.54 -8.55 19.42
CA VAL A 233 15.71 -7.68 19.26
C VAL A 233 15.28 -6.23 19.23
N LEU A 234 14.22 -5.90 18.49
CA LEU A 234 13.71 -4.54 18.32
C LEU A 234 13.32 -3.88 19.65
N GLU A 235 12.78 -4.64 20.61
CA GLU A 235 12.47 -4.16 21.97
C GLU A 235 13.69 -3.63 22.74
N ARG A 236 14.90 -4.04 22.36
CA ARG A 236 16.17 -3.63 23.00
C ARG A 236 16.84 -2.46 22.28
N VAL A 237 16.27 -1.97 21.17
CA VAL A 237 16.86 -0.91 20.34
C VAL A 237 16.11 0.40 20.52
N LYS A 238 16.86 1.52 20.55
CA LYS A 238 16.26 2.86 20.53
C LYS A 238 15.90 3.26 19.11
N ILE A 239 14.61 3.40 18.85
CA ILE A 239 14.08 3.77 17.54
C ILE A 239 13.77 5.27 17.56
N LYS A 240 14.26 5.98 16.54
CA LYS A 240 14.01 7.40 16.36
C LYS A 240 13.34 7.66 15.03
N ASP A 241 12.40 8.59 15.00
CA ASP A 241 11.83 9.11 13.76
C ASP A 241 12.82 10.05 13.05
N ALA A 242 12.45 10.50 11.85
CA ALA A 242 13.28 11.41 11.04
C ALA A 242 13.58 12.75 11.73
N SER A 243 12.78 13.15 12.73
CA SER A 243 13.00 14.35 13.54
C SER A 243 13.84 14.10 14.80
N GLY A 244 14.26 12.85 15.03
CA GLY A 244 15.07 12.43 16.18
C GLY A 244 14.26 12.11 17.44
N ARG A 245 12.92 12.11 17.37
CA ARG A 245 12.06 11.76 18.51
C ARG A 245 11.99 10.25 18.66
N GLU A 246 12.00 9.78 19.91
CA GLU A 246 11.88 8.35 20.18
C GLU A 246 10.48 7.84 19.81
N VAL A 247 10.45 6.73 19.09
CA VAL A 247 9.21 6.05 18.68
C VAL A 247 8.97 4.90 19.65
N ASP A 248 7.92 5.02 20.45
CA ASP A 248 7.49 3.98 21.36
C ASP A 248 6.57 2.98 20.66
N LEU A 249 7.16 1.89 20.18
CA LEU A 249 6.42 0.80 19.53
C LEU A 249 5.65 -0.08 20.51
N SER A 250 5.88 0.01 21.83
CA SER A 250 5.14 -0.80 22.82
C SER A 250 3.64 -0.49 22.81
N LYS A 251 3.27 0.73 22.42
CA LYS A 251 1.88 1.18 22.27
C LYS A 251 1.14 0.52 21.10
N LEU A 252 1.86 -0.14 20.20
CA LEU A 252 1.31 -0.87 19.07
C LEU A 252 1.10 -2.35 19.35
N ALA A 253 1.70 -2.87 20.43
CA ALA A 253 1.42 -4.22 20.86
C ALA A 253 -0.10 -4.38 21.05
N PRO A 254 -0.71 -5.46 20.53
CA PRO A 254 -2.11 -5.71 20.81
C PRO A 254 -2.30 -5.72 22.32
N LYS A 255 -3.14 -4.82 22.83
CA LYS A 255 -3.52 -4.84 24.24
C LYS A 255 -4.14 -6.22 24.48
N PRO A 256 -3.71 -6.99 25.49
CA PRO A 256 -4.42 -8.20 25.86
C PRO A 256 -5.88 -7.82 26.06
N ALA A 257 -6.79 -8.66 25.53
CA ALA A 257 -8.22 -8.48 25.78
C ALA A 257 -8.38 -8.31 27.29
N ALA A 258 -8.97 -7.18 27.71
CA ALA A 258 -9.25 -6.96 29.11
C ALA A 258 -10.00 -8.19 29.61
N GLU A 259 -9.43 -8.90 30.60
CA GLU A 259 -10.16 -9.95 31.31
C GLU A 259 -11.46 -9.31 31.76
N GLU A 260 -12.57 -9.69 31.12
CA GLU A 260 -13.90 -9.41 31.64
C GLU A 260 -13.90 -10.01 33.04
N LYS A 261 -13.84 -9.14 34.05
CA LYS A 261 -14.07 -9.54 35.44
C LYS A 261 -15.45 -10.17 35.47
N SER A 262 -15.48 -11.50 35.54
CA SER A 262 -16.66 -12.27 35.87
C SER A 262 -17.10 -11.84 37.27
N GLU A 263 -18.19 -11.09 37.35
CA GLU A 263 -18.94 -10.82 38.58
C GLU A 263 -19.87 -11.99 38.92
#